data_AF-A0A3S3S482-F1
#
_entry.id   AF-A0A3S3S482-F1
#
_cell.length_a   1.000
_cell.length_b   1.000
_cell.length_c   1.000
_cell.angle_alpha   90.00
_cell.angle_beta   90.00
_cell.angle_gamma   90.00
#
_symmetry.space_group_name_H-M   'P 1'
#
loop_
_entity.id
_entity.type
_entity.pdbx_description
1 polymer ?
#
loop_
_entity_poly.entity_id
_entity_poly.type
_entity_poly.pdbx_seq_one_letter_code
_entity_poly.pdbx_strand_id
1 'polypeptide(L)'
;DYMRTAAAKGASSYAMLVHHALKNAGVPILTVIGISFAYLIGGVVLTETVFNIPGIGRLVVDAINNRDYPIIQSVLILTSGLYVLINLTVDLAYTLVDPRIRY
;
A
#
# COMPACT_ATOMS: atom_id res chain seq x y z
N ASP A 1 10.95 22.43 -9.47
CA ASP A 1 10.20 23.55 -10.05
C ASP A 1 8.75 23.71 -9.61
N TYR A 2 7.91 22.67 -9.60
CA TYR A 2 6.47 22.81 -9.28
C TYR A 2 6.14 23.51 -7.94
N MET A 3 6.92 23.24 -6.86
CA MET A 3 6.77 23.91 -5.56
C MET A 3 7.13 25.39 -5.62
N ARG A 4 8.12 25.76 -6.44
CA ARG A 4 8.61 27.14 -6.60
C ARG A 4 7.58 27.98 -7.38
N THR A 5 6.93 27.37 -8.37
CA THR A 5 5.82 27.98 -9.12
C THR A 5 4.56 28.18 -8.26
N ALA A 6 4.29 27.25 -7.33
CA ALA A 6 3.16 27.37 -6.41
C ALA A 6 3.37 28.44 -5.33
N ALA A 7 4.60 28.56 -4.82
CA ALA A 7 5.00 29.65 -3.93
C ALA A 7 4.86 31.01 -4.62
N ALA A 8 5.28 31.12 -5.88
CA ALA A 8 5.14 32.35 -6.67
C ALA A 8 3.67 32.75 -6.95
N LYS A 9 2.72 31.81 -6.85
CA LYS A 9 1.27 32.06 -6.93
C LYS A 9 0.63 32.45 -5.60
N GLY A 10 1.40 32.58 -4.52
CA GLY A 10 0.90 32.95 -3.19
C GLY A 10 0.21 31.81 -2.43
N ALA A 11 0.44 30.56 -2.82
CA ALA A 11 -0.12 29.41 -2.09
C ALA A 11 0.51 29.31 -0.69
N SER A 12 -0.34 29.14 0.33
CA SER A 12 0.09 28.87 1.71
C SER A 12 1.00 27.63 1.76
N SER A 13 2.01 27.65 2.64
CA SER A 13 2.92 26.52 2.86
C SER A 13 2.19 25.20 3.16
N TYR A 14 1.02 25.28 3.82
CA TYR A 14 0.18 24.12 4.10
C TYR A 14 -0.49 23.58 2.84
N ALA A 15 -1.02 24.48 1.98
CA ALA A 15 -1.59 24.10 0.69
C ALA A 15 -0.51 23.52 -0.25
N MET A 16 0.71 24.08 -0.27
CA MET A 16 1.81 23.50 -1.03
C MET A 16 2.19 22.08 -0.57
N LEU A 17 2.26 21.85 0.74
CA LEU A 17 2.58 20.53 1.28
C LEU A 17 1.50 19.50 0.93
N VAL A 18 0.24 19.86 1.20
CA VAL A 18 -0.89 18.92 1.12
C VAL A 18 -1.34 18.68 -0.33
N HIS A 19 -1.40 19.73 -1.17
CA HIS A 19 -1.89 19.60 -2.55
C HIS A 19 -0.81 19.25 -3.58
N HIS A 20 0.44 19.64 -3.35
CA HIS A 20 1.49 19.51 -4.38
C HIS A 20 2.56 18.51 -4.00
N ALA A 21 3.08 18.60 -2.78
CA ALA A 21 4.10 17.65 -2.32
C ALA A 21 3.49 16.26 -2.08
N LEU A 22 2.34 16.17 -1.39
CA LEU A 22 1.71 14.88 -1.06
C LEU A 22 1.27 14.09 -2.30
N LYS A 23 0.68 14.77 -3.29
CA LYS A 23 0.21 14.18 -4.55
C LYS A 23 1.35 13.60 -5.40
N ASN A 24 2.50 14.27 -5.41
CA ASN A 24 3.68 13.79 -6.11
C ASN A 24 4.47 12.75 -5.30
N ALA A 25 4.43 12.84 -3.96
CA ALA A 25 5.16 11.94 -3.08
C ALA A 25 4.42 10.64 -2.77
N GLY A 26 3.09 10.57 -2.91
CA GLY A 26 2.41 9.36 -2.46
C GLY A 26 2.45 8.19 -3.43
N VAL A 27 2.82 8.38 -4.70
CA VAL A 27 3.20 7.26 -5.58
C VAL A 27 4.41 6.51 -5.00
N PRO A 28 5.56 7.17 -4.71
CA PRO A 28 6.67 6.50 -4.07
C PRO A 28 6.36 6.03 -2.63
N ILE A 29 5.53 6.74 -1.86
CA ILE A 29 5.13 6.26 -0.52
C ILE A 29 4.34 4.95 -0.61
N LEU A 30 3.39 4.83 -1.55
CA LEU A 30 2.64 3.58 -1.78
C LEU A 30 3.56 2.42 -2.15
N THR A 31 4.55 2.67 -3.01
CA THR A 31 5.54 1.66 -3.38
C THR A 31 6.35 1.20 -2.16
N VAL A 32 6.81 2.15 -1.33
CA VAL A 32 7.57 1.82 -0.11
C VAL A 32 6.71 1.05 0.89
N ILE A 33 5.47 1.48 1.13
CA ILE A 33 4.53 0.77 2.01
C ILE A 33 4.28 -0.66 1.51
N GLY A 34 4.06 -0.85 0.21
CA GLY A 34 3.87 -2.17 -0.39
C GLY A 34 5.08 -3.08 -0.20
N ILE A 35 6.29 -2.55 -0.42
CA ILE A 35 7.54 -3.28 -0.19
C ILE A 35 7.71 -3.62 1.30
N SER A 36 7.47 -2.67 2.21
CA SER A 36 7.54 -2.91 3.65
C SER A 36 6.54 -3.98 4.10
N PHE A 37 5.33 -3.97 3.55
CA PHE A 37 4.31 -4.97 3.86
C PHE A 37 4.74 -6.37 3.38
N ALA A 38 5.33 -6.49 2.19
CA ALA A 38 5.89 -7.74 1.70
C ALA A 38 7.00 -8.28 2.61
N TYR A 39 7.89 -7.40 3.10
CA TYR A 39 8.91 -7.78 4.08
C TYR A 39 8.31 -8.24 5.41
N LEU A 40 7.27 -7.55 5.90
CA LEU A 40 6.57 -7.94 7.14
C LEU A 40 5.91 -9.31 7.01
N ILE A 41 5.27 -9.61 5.88
CA ILE A 41 4.69 -10.94 5.62
C ILE A 41 5.80 -12.00 5.67
N GLY A 42 6.93 -11.77 5.00
CA GLY A 42 8.06 -12.70 5.04
C GLY A 42 8.62 -12.92 6.45
N GLY A 43 8.73 -11.85 7.24
CA GLY A 43 9.15 -11.92 8.64
C GLY A 43 8.17 -12.70 9.52
N VAL A 44 6.86 -12.43 9.38
CA VAL A 44 5.80 -13.12 10.13
C VAL A 44 5.81 -14.62 9.84
N VAL A 45 5.89 -15.02 8.56
CA VAL A 45 5.97 -16.44 8.15
C VAL A 45 7.15 -17.13 8.82
N LEU A 46 8.32 -16.50 8.83
CA LEU A 46 9.53 -17.06 9.44
C LEU A 46 9.35 -17.21 10.95
N THR A 47 8.79 -16.20 11.62
CA THR A 47 8.53 -16.27 13.07
C THR A 47 7.47 -17.33 13.41
N GLU A 48 6.38 -17.45 12.65
CA GLU A 48 5.34 -18.46 12.87
C GLU A 48 5.90 -19.88 12.71
N THR A 49 6.77 -20.08 11.72
CA THR A 49 7.38 -21.39 11.43
C THR A 49 8.38 -21.78 12.51
N VAL A 50 9.29 -20.88 12.91
CA VAL A 50 10.35 -21.16 13.90
C VAL A 50 9.76 -21.37 15.30
N PHE A 51 8.78 -20.56 15.70
CA PHE A 51 8.15 -20.68 17.02
C PHE A 51 6.96 -21.65 17.06
N ASN A 52 6.66 -22.32 15.94
CA ASN A 52 5.53 -23.25 15.79
C ASN A 52 4.17 -22.64 16.19
N ILE A 53 4.02 -21.33 15.96
CA ILE A 53 2.79 -20.58 16.27
C ILE A 53 1.79 -20.81 15.12
N PRO A 54 0.52 -21.16 15.41
CA PRO A 54 -0.49 -21.29 14.36
C PRO A 54 -0.86 -19.92 13.79
N GLY A 55 -0.58 -19.70 12.50
CA GLY A 55 -0.84 -18.44 11.82
C GLY A 55 -0.99 -18.58 10.31
N ILE A 56 -1.42 -17.48 9.68
CA ILE A 56 -1.78 -17.45 8.25
C ILE A 56 -0.54 -17.61 7.37
N GLY A 57 0.60 -17.07 7.79
CA GLY A 57 1.84 -17.15 7.02
C GLY A 57 2.33 -18.59 6.89
N ARG A 58 2.32 -19.34 7.99
CA ARG A 58 2.63 -20.76 7.99
C ARG A 58 1.64 -21.59 7.16
N LEU A 59 0.33 -21.31 7.28
CA LEU A 59 -0.70 -22.00 6.48
C LEU A 59 -0.46 -21.86 4.97
N VAL A 60 -0.01 -20.69 4.51
CA VAL A 60 0.33 -20.46 3.11
C VAL A 60 1.54 -21.28 2.69
N VAL A 61 2.59 -21.34 3.51
CA VAL A 61 3.79 -22.15 3.22
C VAL A 61 3.46 -23.63 3.18
N ASP A 62 2.66 -24.12 4.13
CA ASP A 62 2.21 -25.51 4.17
C ASP A 62 1.34 -25.84 2.94
N ALA A 63 0.46 -24.93 2.52
CA ALA A 63 -0.34 -25.08 1.30
C ALA A 63 0.53 -25.11 0.04
N ILE A 64 1.57 -24.28 -0.06
CA ILE A 64 2.53 -24.30 -1.18
C ILE A 64 3.26 -25.65 -1.23
N ASN A 65 3.76 -26.15 -0.10
CA ASN A 65 4.47 -27.42 -0.03
C ASN A 65 3.57 -28.62 -0.37
N ASN A 66 2.32 -28.60 0.11
CA ASN A 66 1.33 -29.65 -0.16
C ASN A 66 0.63 -29.48 -1.52
N ARG A 67 0.97 -28.44 -2.30
CA ARG A 67 0.33 -28.07 -3.57
C ARG A 67 -1.19 -27.94 -3.46
N ASP A 68 -1.65 -27.39 -2.33
CA ASP A 68 -3.06 -27.11 -2.07
C ASP A 68 -3.47 -25.82 -2.81
N TYR A 69 -3.74 -25.97 -4.11
CA TYR A 69 -4.09 -24.86 -5.00
C TYR A 69 -5.30 -24.03 -4.53
N PRO A 70 -6.39 -24.61 -3.99
CA PRO A 70 -7.51 -23.84 -3.43
C PRO A 70 -7.11 -22.84 -2.35
N ILE A 71 -6.24 -23.24 -1.41
CA ILE A 71 -5.79 -22.36 -0.32
C ILE A 71 -4.92 -21.23 -0.87
N ILE A 72 -3.96 -21.56 -1.75
CA ILE A 72 -3.08 -20.58 -2.39
C ILE A 72 -3.91 -19.54 -3.15
N GLN A 73 -4.89 -20.00 -3.94
CA GLN A 73 -5.74 -19.12 -4.74
C GLN A 73 -6.62 -18.22 -3.86
N SER A 74 -7.15 -18.75 -2.76
CA SER A 74 -7.96 -17.97 -1.81
C SER A 74 -7.15 -16.84 -1.18
N VAL A 75 -5.92 -17.13 -0.74
CA VAL A 75 -5.04 -16.11 -0.15
C VAL A 75 -4.62 -15.07 -1.19
N LEU A 76 -4.36 -15.49 -2.43
CA LEU A 76 -3.97 -14.59 -3.51
C LEU A 76 -5.09 -13.61 -3.87
N ILE A 77 -6.33 -14.09 -3.98
CA ILE A 77 -7.50 -13.25 -4.28
C ILE A 77 -7.74 -12.24 -3.15
N LEU A 78 -7.69 -12.69 -1.89
CA LEU A 78 -7.89 -11.81 -0.73
C LEU A 78 -6.83 -10.71 -0.63
N THR A 79 -5.56 -11.08 -0.76
CA THR A 79 -4.44 -10.12 -0.69
C THR A 79 -4.45 -9.14 -1.86
N SER A 80 -4.75 -9.62 -3.07
CA SER A 80 -4.89 -8.76 -4.26
C SER A 80 -6.08 -7.81 -4.13
N GLY A 81 -7.23 -8.28 -3.64
CA GLY A 81 -8.40 -7.45 -3.38
C GLY A 81 -8.12 -6.35 -2.35
N LEU A 82 -7.45 -6.70 -1.25
CA LEU A 82 -7.03 -5.73 -0.24
C LEU A 82 -6.09 -4.68 -0.82
N TYR A 83 -5.14 -5.09 -1.65
CA TYR A 83 -4.21 -4.17 -2.32
C TYR A 83 -4.93 -3.16 -3.21
N VAL A 84 -5.91 -3.62 -4.00
CA VAL A 84 -6.76 -2.74 -4.82
C VAL A 84 -7.59 -1.78 -3.96
N LEU A 85 -8.17 -2.26 -2.85
CA LEU A 85 -8.93 -1.41 -1.92
C LEU A 85 -8.08 -0.33 -1.27
N ILE A 86 -6.84 -0.65 -0.88
CA ILE A 86 -5.90 0.33 -0.33
C ILE A 86 -5.55 1.37 -1.38
N ASN A 87 -5.21 0.96 -2.62
CA ASN A 87 -4.94 1.91 -3.70
C ASN A 87 -6.15 2.80 -3.99
N LEU A 88 -7.34 2.22 -4.08
CA LEU A 88 -8.58 2.97 -4.29
C LEU A 88 -8.83 3.97 -3.15
N THR A 89 -8.57 3.58 -1.90
CA THR A 89 -8.70 4.48 -0.74
C THR A 89 -7.72 5.64 -0.83
N VAL A 90 -6.49 5.38 -1.28
CA VAL A 90 -5.49 6.42 -1.51
C VAL A 90 -5.90 7.35 -2.64
N ASP A 91 -6.41 6.81 -3.76
CA ASP A 91 -6.93 7.60 -4.88
C ASP A 91 -8.15 8.46 -4.48
N LEU A 92 -9.02 7.91 -3.63
CA LEU A 92 -10.15 8.64 -3.03
C LEU A 92 -9.68 9.72 -2.06
N ALA A 93 -8.69 9.42 -1.22
CA ALA A 93 -8.10 10.42 -0.33
C ALA A 93 -7.47 11.55 -1.15
N TYR A 94 -6.85 11.25 -2.29
CA TYR A 94 -6.33 12.28 -3.20
C TYR A 94 -7.41 13.16 -3.82
N THR A 95 -8.53 12.58 -4.25
CA THR A 95 -9.65 13.35 -4.81
C THR A 95 -10.34 14.22 -3.76
N LEU A 96 -10.38 13.79 -2.49
CA LEU A 96 -10.87 14.60 -1.38
C LEU A 96 -9.91 15.73 -0.99
N VAL A 97 -8.60 15.47 -1.04
CA VAL A 97 -7.57 16.44 -0.69
C VAL A 97 -7.38 17.49 -1.79
N ASP A 98 -7.61 17.18 -3.06
CA ASP A 98 -7.44 18.09 -4.21
C ASP A 98 -8.73 18.22 -5.05
N PRO A 99 -9.65 19.15 -4.71
CA PRO A 99 -10.95 19.30 -5.39
C PRO A 99 -10.84 19.93 -6.79
N ARG A 100 -9.64 20.14 -7.34
CA ARG A 100 -9.43 20.62 -8.72
C ARG A 100 -9.24 19.50 -9.74
N ILE A 101 -9.21 18.24 -9.33
CA ILE A 101 -9.29 17.08 -10.24
C ILE A 101 -10.77 16.86 -10.61
N ARG A 102 -11.40 17.84 -11.24
CA ARG A 102 -12.62 17.61 -12.03
C ARG A 102 -12.16 17.37 -13.46
N TYR A 103 -12.56 16.21 -13.99
CA TYR A 103 -12.48 15.86 -15.41
C TYR A 103 -12.94 17.01 -16.30
#